data_AF-A0A0P4WLD8-F1
#
_entry.id   AF-A0A0P4WLD8-F1
#
_cell.length_a   1.000
_cell.length_b   1.000
_cell.length_c   1.000
_cell.angle_alpha   90.00
_cell.angle_beta   90.00
_cell.angle_gamma   90.00
#
_symmetry.space_group_name_H-M   'P 1'
#
loop_
_entity.id
_entity.type
_entity.pdbx_description
1 polymer ?
#
loop_
_entity_poly.entity_id
_entity_poly.type
_entity_poly.pdbx_seq_one_letter_code
_entity_poly.pdbx_strand_id
1 'polypeptide(L)'
;MLVDLQGMRKASVAADLSYFLYSSFTGDVRKSNLKFFMETYYNSYCSVLRAAQVPIPFSLEELLVEFRDKMTMGCISGMILAPIVLSEEEDVQNFMEFTEENIDKTNRERQEIVLKMSKREGGQLQDRFLSMFNEMVEAGIVPNEDAAA
;
A
#
# COMPACT_ATOMS: atom_id res chain seq x y z
N MET A 1 9.66 16.29 -1.59
CA MET A 1 8.47 17.16 -1.60
C MET A 1 7.26 16.26 -1.77
N LEU A 2 6.26 16.34 -0.90
CA LEU A 2 4.99 15.64 -1.11
C LEU A 2 4.13 16.50 -2.04
N VAL A 3 3.64 15.92 -3.13
CA VAL A 3 2.80 16.57 -4.13
C VAL A 3 1.43 15.90 -4.16
N ASP A 4 0.46 16.49 -4.88
CA ASP A 4 -0.87 15.92 -5.10
C ASP A 4 -1.68 15.61 -3.83
N LEU A 5 -2.05 16.68 -3.11
CA LEU A 5 -2.80 16.61 -1.85
C LEU A 5 -4.32 16.33 -2.02
N GLN A 6 -4.76 15.97 -3.22
CA GLN A 6 -6.17 15.74 -3.56
C GLN A 6 -6.84 14.60 -2.77
N GLY A 7 -6.05 13.67 -2.21
CA GLY A 7 -6.52 12.58 -1.36
C GLY A 7 -6.33 12.79 0.14
N MET A 8 -5.83 13.96 0.56
CA MET A 8 -5.52 14.22 1.97
C MET A 8 -6.79 14.33 2.82
N ARG A 9 -6.77 13.65 3.96
CA ARG A 9 -7.86 13.66 4.93
C ARG A 9 -7.31 13.47 6.34
N LYS A 10 -8.06 13.95 7.33
CA LYS A 10 -7.74 13.64 8.74
C LYS A 10 -8.06 12.18 9.01
N ALA A 11 -7.02 11.38 9.24
CA ALA A 11 -7.10 9.96 9.51
C ALA A 11 -6.06 9.55 10.56
N SER A 12 -6.00 8.25 10.87
CA SER A 12 -4.90 7.71 11.66
C SER A 12 -3.59 7.74 10.88
N VAL A 13 -2.51 8.02 11.61
CA VAL A 13 -1.12 7.88 11.16
C VAL A 13 -0.83 6.49 10.58
N ALA A 14 -1.42 5.43 11.18
CA ALA A 14 -1.25 4.06 10.71
C ALA A 14 -1.79 3.86 9.29
N ALA A 15 -2.84 4.60 8.91
CA ALA A 15 -3.38 4.54 7.55
C ALA A 15 -2.40 5.14 6.54
N ASP A 16 -1.80 6.29 6.84
CA ASP A 16 -0.82 6.92 5.95
C ASP A 16 0.43 6.04 5.78
N LEU A 17 0.91 5.44 6.88
CA LEU A 17 2.04 4.49 6.84
C LEU A 17 1.71 3.23 6.05
N SER A 18 0.51 2.66 6.26
CA SER A 18 0.06 1.47 5.54
C SER A 18 -0.04 1.75 4.04
N TYR A 19 -0.66 2.87 3.66
CA TYR A 19 -0.70 3.34 2.27
C TYR A 19 0.70 3.49 1.67
N PHE A 20 1.60 4.22 2.34
CA PHE A 20 2.93 4.52 1.85
C PHE A 20 3.77 3.24 1.68
N LEU A 21 3.80 2.38 2.71
CA LEU A 21 4.63 1.19 2.69
C LEU A 21 4.20 0.21 1.59
N TYR A 22 2.90 -0.06 1.48
CA TYR A 22 2.37 -1.02 0.50
C TYR A 22 2.46 -0.52 -0.95
N SER A 23 2.30 0.79 -1.19
CA SER A 23 2.41 1.37 -2.53
C SER A 23 3.86 1.55 -2.99
N SER A 24 4.80 1.82 -2.07
CA SER A 24 6.14 2.26 -2.45
C SER A 24 7.19 1.13 -2.45
N PHE A 25 7.09 0.17 -1.53
CA PHE A 25 8.13 -0.85 -1.34
C PHE A 25 7.71 -2.24 -1.83
N THR A 26 8.69 -3.10 -2.10
CA THR A 26 8.47 -4.54 -2.30
C THR A 26 8.27 -5.24 -0.95
N GLY A 27 7.72 -6.45 -0.98
CA GLY A 27 7.48 -7.26 0.23
C GLY A 27 8.74 -7.47 1.08
N ASP A 28 9.85 -7.84 0.46
CA ASP A 28 11.11 -8.10 1.17
C ASP A 28 11.61 -6.88 1.93
N VAL A 29 11.52 -5.70 1.30
CA VAL A 29 11.90 -4.43 1.94
C VAL A 29 10.94 -4.09 3.07
N ARG A 30 9.62 -4.22 2.86
CA ARG A 30 8.63 -3.97 3.92
C ARG A 30 8.84 -4.87 5.12
N LYS A 31 8.88 -6.19 4.93
CA LYS A 31 8.96 -7.18 6.01
C LYS A 31 10.26 -7.03 6.81
N SER A 32 11.39 -6.93 6.11
CA SER A 32 12.71 -6.90 6.76
C SER A 32 12.97 -5.59 7.52
N ASN A 33 12.31 -4.49 7.12
CA ASN A 33 12.58 -3.16 7.66
C ASN A 33 11.40 -2.55 8.42
N LEU A 34 10.30 -3.29 8.64
CA LEU A 34 9.08 -2.74 9.24
C LEU A 34 9.36 -2.05 10.58
N LYS A 35 10.09 -2.72 11.47
CA LYS A 35 10.47 -2.15 12.78
C LYS A 35 11.22 -0.84 12.62
N PHE A 36 12.22 -0.81 11.74
CA PHE A 36 13.02 0.38 11.47
C PHE A 36 12.16 1.53 10.95
N PHE A 37 11.24 1.27 10.01
CA PHE A 37 10.33 2.30 9.49
C PHE A 37 9.43 2.88 10.59
N MET A 38 8.87 2.01 11.43
CA MET A 38 7.96 2.42 12.51
C MET A 38 8.68 3.23 13.58
N GLU A 39 9.85 2.77 14.04
CA GLU A 39 10.67 3.49 15.00
C GLU A 39 11.13 4.84 14.45
N THR A 40 11.58 4.88 13.18
CA THR A 40 12.04 6.12 12.54
C THR A 40 10.92 7.14 12.45
N TYR A 41 9.74 6.73 11.97
CA TYR A 41 8.58 7.61 11.89
C TYR A 41 8.16 8.09 13.28
N TYR A 42 7.99 7.17 14.23
CA TYR A 42 7.51 7.48 15.58
C TYR A 42 8.45 8.42 16.33
N ASN A 43 9.77 8.22 16.22
CA ASN A 43 10.76 9.09 16.83
C ASN A 43 10.71 10.51 16.25
N SER A 44 10.57 10.64 14.92
CA SER A 44 10.39 11.93 14.27
C SER A 44 9.09 12.61 14.70
N TYR A 45 7.98 11.87 14.71
CA TYR A 45 6.67 12.35 15.16
C TYR A 45 6.71 12.88 16.59
N CYS A 46 7.30 12.10 17.51
CA CYS A 46 7.48 12.51 18.90
C CYS A 46 8.37 13.74 19.04
N SER A 47 9.45 13.83 18.26
CA SER A 47 10.33 15.00 18.26
C SER A 47 9.59 16.28 17.88
N VAL A 48 8.74 16.22 16.85
CA VAL A 48 7.92 17.35 16.39
C VAL A 48 6.91 17.76 17.45
N LEU A 49 6.17 16.81 18.04
CA LEU A 49 5.18 17.13 19.09
C LEU A 49 5.83 17.72 20.35
N ARG A 50 6.99 17.18 20.77
CA ARG A 50 7.75 17.73 21.90
C ARG A 50 8.20 19.16 21.62
N ALA A 51 8.70 19.45 20.41
CA ALA A 51 9.08 20.80 20.01
C ALA A 51 7.89 21.76 20.01
N ALA A 52 6.70 21.26 19.66
CA ALA A 52 5.44 22.01 19.72
C ALA A 52 4.79 22.05 21.12
N GLN A 53 5.42 21.43 22.14
CA GLN A 53 4.87 21.29 23.50
C GLN A 53 3.49 20.62 23.54
N VAL A 54 3.22 19.72 22.60
CA VAL A 54 1.99 18.92 22.51
C VAL A 54 2.26 17.53 23.09
N PRO A 55 1.37 16.99 23.94
CA PRO A 55 1.53 15.63 24.46
C PRO A 55 1.48 14.60 23.32
N ILE A 56 2.30 13.57 23.43
CA ILE A 56 2.30 12.45 22.49
C ILE A 56 1.04 11.61 22.76
N PRO A 57 0.15 11.41 21.77
CA PRO A 57 -1.17 10.83 21.99
C PRO A 57 -1.19 9.28 22.03
N PHE A 58 -0.13 8.60 21.62
CA PHE A 58 -0.06 7.13 21.57
C PHE A 58 1.39 6.61 21.68
N SER A 59 1.55 5.34 22.06
CA SER A 59 2.84 4.63 22.12
C SER A 59 3.25 4.04 20.77
N LEU A 60 4.51 3.61 20.63
CA LEU A 60 4.97 2.90 19.44
C LEU A 60 4.24 1.55 19.27
N GLU A 61 3.94 0.87 20.37
CA GLU A 61 3.21 -0.39 20.38
C GLU A 61 1.77 -0.21 19.88
N GLU A 62 1.09 0.86 20.32
CA GLU A 62 -0.25 1.20 19.83
C GLU A 62 -0.23 1.49 18.32
N LEU A 63 0.79 2.19 17.83
CA LEU A 63 0.98 2.42 16.39
C LEU A 63 1.18 1.11 15.61
N LEU A 64 1.96 0.17 16.14
CA LEU A 64 2.20 -1.13 15.50
C LEU A 64 0.93 -1.98 15.44
N VAL A 65 0.13 -1.97 16.51
CA VAL A 65 -1.18 -2.65 16.54
C VAL A 65 -2.09 -2.03 15.49
N GLU A 66 -2.24 -0.71 15.47
CA GLU A 66 -3.11 -0.05 14.51
C GLU A 66 -2.62 -0.24 13.06
N PHE A 67 -1.31 -0.23 12.82
CA PHE A 67 -0.75 -0.53 11.50
C PHE A 67 -1.17 -1.90 10.99
N ARG A 68 -1.14 -2.92 11.87
CA ARG A 68 -1.62 -4.26 11.55
C ARG A 68 -3.11 -4.24 11.21
N ASP A 69 -3.92 -3.52 11.97
CA ASP A 69 -5.37 -3.38 11.70
C ASP A 69 -5.66 -2.66 10.37
N LYS A 70 -4.72 -1.86 9.86
CA LYS A 70 -4.83 -1.16 8.56
C LYS A 70 -4.17 -1.92 7.41
N MET A 71 -3.68 -3.13 7.60
CA MET A 71 -2.93 -3.83 6.55
C MET A 71 -3.79 -4.20 5.33
N THR A 72 -5.08 -4.53 5.52
CA THR A 72 -6.02 -4.76 4.41
C THR A 72 -6.17 -3.53 3.52
N MET A 73 -6.25 -2.35 4.14
CA MET A 73 -6.33 -1.08 3.42
C MET A 73 -5.03 -0.79 2.66
N GLY A 74 -3.88 -1.09 3.27
CA GLY A 74 -2.57 -1.02 2.61
C GLY A 74 -2.51 -1.95 1.39
N CYS A 75 -2.93 -3.20 1.54
CA CYS A 75 -3.01 -4.19 0.47
C CYS A 75 -3.86 -3.69 -0.70
N ILE A 76 -5.09 -3.23 -0.44
CA ILE A 76 -5.98 -2.66 -1.47
C ILE A 76 -5.30 -1.46 -2.16
N SER A 77 -4.70 -0.56 -1.39
CA SER A 77 -4.01 0.62 -1.93
C SER A 77 -2.82 0.22 -2.82
N GLY A 78 -2.02 -0.74 -2.37
CA GLY A 78 -0.90 -1.29 -3.13
C GLY A 78 -1.36 -1.98 -4.41
N MET A 79 -2.47 -2.73 -4.37
CA MET A 79 -3.04 -3.36 -5.56
C MET A 79 -3.55 -2.35 -6.60
N ILE A 80 -4.09 -1.22 -6.15
CA ILE A 80 -4.55 -0.14 -7.04
C ILE A 80 -3.36 0.63 -7.62
N LEU A 81 -2.37 0.95 -6.80
CA LEU A 81 -1.28 1.86 -7.19
C LEU A 81 -0.09 1.19 -7.83
N ALA A 82 0.24 -0.06 -7.47
CA ALA A 82 1.40 -0.74 -8.02
C ALA A 82 1.35 -0.85 -9.56
N PRO A 83 0.21 -1.16 -10.22
CA PRO A 83 0.14 -1.09 -11.66
C PRO A 83 0.45 0.31 -12.20
N ILE A 84 -0.14 1.35 -11.62
CA ILE A 84 0.04 2.74 -12.08
C ILE A 84 1.50 3.18 -11.97
N VAL A 85 2.14 2.86 -10.85
CA VAL A 85 3.52 3.27 -10.56
C VAL A 85 4.54 2.45 -11.36
N LEU A 86 4.22 1.19 -11.68
CA LEU A 86 5.10 0.30 -12.44
C LEU A 86 4.78 0.25 -13.94
N SER A 87 3.81 1.03 -14.41
CA SER A 87 3.48 1.13 -15.83
C SER A 87 4.66 1.64 -16.62
N GLU A 88 4.95 0.98 -17.74
CA GLU A 88 5.78 1.54 -18.80
C GLU A 88 4.91 2.40 -19.72
N GLU A 89 5.53 3.16 -20.62
CA GLU A 89 4.83 4.10 -21.52
C GLU A 89 3.65 3.44 -22.27
N GLU A 90 3.83 2.20 -22.70
CA GLU A 90 2.81 1.41 -23.40
C GLU A 90 1.64 0.93 -22.52
N ASP A 91 1.79 0.96 -21.19
CA ASP A 91 0.78 0.52 -20.23
C ASP A 91 0.05 1.69 -19.55
N VAL A 92 0.48 2.93 -19.79
CA VAL A 92 -0.07 4.13 -19.15
C VAL A 92 -1.54 4.28 -19.50
N GLN A 93 -2.38 4.34 -18.47
CA GLN A 93 -3.82 4.51 -18.64
C GLN A 93 -4.20 5.98 -18.72
N ASN A 94 -5.08 6.33 -19.65
CA ASN A 94 -5.65 7.66 -19.71
C ASN A 94 -6.87 7.77 -18.77
N PHE A 95 -6.63 8.24 -17.54
CA PHE A 95 -7.70 8.42 -16.56
C PHE A 95 -8.78 9.44 -16.97
N MET A 96 -8.51 10.31 -17.95
CA MET A 96 -9.49 11.29 -18.45
C MET A 96 -10.57 10.65 -19.33
N GLU A 97 -10.35 9.42 -19.81
CA GLU A 97 -11.32 8.69 -20.61
C GLU A 97 -12.37 7.98 -19.77
N PHE A 98 -12.26 7.98 -18.44
CA PHE A 98 -13.22 7.31 -17.56
C PHE A 98 -14.53 8.12 -17.51
N THR A 99 -15.56 7.61 -18.17
CA THR A 99 -16.94 8.12 -18.11
C THR A 99 -17.89 7.02 -17.65
N GLU A 100 -19.07 7.39 -17.16
CA GLU A 100 -20.09 6.41 -16.76
C GLU A 100 -20.49 5.50 -17.93
N GLU A 101 -20.49 6.02 -19.16
CA GLU A 101 -20.91 5.29 -20.36
C GLU A 101 -19.89 4.22 -20.80
N ASN A 102 -18.61 4.37 -20.46
CA ASN A 102 -17.55 3.47 -20.92
C ASN A 102 -16.85 2.70 -19.79
N ILE A 103 -17.28 2.86 -18.54
CA ILE A 103 -16.62 2.30 -17.35
C ILE A 103 -16.37 0.79 -17.44
N ASP A 104 -17.32 0.02 -17.97
CA ASP A 104 -17.18 -1.43 -18.12
C ASP A 104 -16.12 -1.82 -19.14
N LYS A 105 -16.00 -1.05 -20.22
CA LYS A 105 -14.99 -1.26 -21.25
C LYS A 105 -13.61 -0.91 -20.69
N THR A 106 -13.48 0.27 -20.08
CA THR A 106 -12.22 0.76 -19.50
C THR A 106 -11.74 -0.15 -18.36
N ASN A 107 -12.66 -0.71 -17.56
CA ASN A 107 -12.31 -1.69 -16.54
C ASN A 107 -11.74 -2.99 -17.12
N ARG A 108 -12.28 -3.49 -18.24
CA ARG A 108 -11.74 -4.69 -18.91
C ARG A 108 -10.36 -4.42 -19.49
N GLU A 109 -10.19 -3.30 -20.19
CA GLU A 109 -8.89 -2.90 -20.74
C GLU A 109 -7.84 -2.77 -19.63
N ARG A 110 -8.21 -2.20 -18.48
CA ARG A 110 -7.34 -2.17 -17.29
C ARG A 110 -6.97 -3.57 -16.79
N GLN A 111 -7.93 -4.49 -16.71
CA GLN A 111 -7.65 -5.85 -16.28
C GLN A 111 -6.69 -6.56 -17.24
N GLU A 112 -6.83 -6.35 -18.54
CA GLU A 112 -5.93 -6.89 -19.56
C GLU A 112 -4.51 -6.32 -19.43
N ILE A 113 -4.38 -4.99 -19.24
CA ILE A 113 -3.09 -4.33 -19.02
C ILE A 113 -2.42 -4.88 -17.74
N VAL A 114 -3.15 -4.93 -16.62
CA VAL A 114 -2.62 -5.47 -15.35
C VAL A 114 -2.18 -6.93 -15.51
N LEU A 115 -2.93 -7.73 -16.26
CA LEU A 115 -2.60 -9.14 -16.53
C LEU A 115 -1.38 -9.28 -17.45
N LYS A 116 -1.21 -8.38 -18.42
CA LYS A 116 0.00 -8.31 -19.25
C LYS A 116 1.22 -7.95 -18.40
N MET A 117 1.10 -6.91 -17.58
CA MET A 117 2.17 -6.44 -16.69
C MET A 117 2.60 -7.50 -15.68
N SER A 118 1.65 -8.27 -15.13
CA SER A 118 1.96 -9.34 -14.17
C SER A 118 2.70 -10.53 -14.80
N LYS A 119 2.68 -10.68 -16.12
CA LYS A 119 3.40 -11.74 -16.85
C LYS A 119 4.70 -11.25 -17.49
N ARG A 120 5.06 -9.97 -17.33
CA ARG A 120 6.25 -9.37 -17.93
C ARG A 120 7.51 -9.96 -17.29
N GLU A 121 8.41 -10.49 -18.13
CA GLU A 121 9.70 -11.00 -17.67
C GLU A 121 10.53 -9.87 -17.02
N GLY A 122 11.06 -10.12 -15.82
CA GLY A 122 11.76 -9.09 -15.03
C GLY A 122 10.84 -8.00 -14.43
N GLY A 123 9.53 -8.08 -14.64
CA GLY A 123 8.55 -7.17 -14.05
C GLY A 123 8.35 -7.41 -12.55
N GLN A 124 8.01 -6.36 -11.80
CA GLN A 124 7.86 -6.42 -10.34
C GLN A 124 6.41 -6.60 -9.86
N LEU A 125 5.43 -6.49 -10.77
CA LEU A 125 4.02 -6.39 -10.37
C LEU A 125 3.50 -7.68 -9.74
N GLN A 126 3.83 -8.83 -10.33
CA GLN A 126 3.42 -10.13 -9.79
C GLN A 126 3.98 -10.36 -8.39
N ASP A 127 5.29 -10.15 -8.21
CA ASP A 127 5.96 -10.33 -6.92
C ASP A 127 5.37 -9.41 -5.85
N ARG A 128 5.06 -8.15 -6.20
CA ARG A 128 4.38 -7.22 -5.28
C ARG A 128 3.02 -7.75 -4.85
N PHE A 129 2.20 -8.25 -5.79
CA PHE A 129 0.87 -8.78 -5.47
C PHE A 129 0.97 -10.02 -4.58
N LEU A 130 1.81 -10.98 -4.95
CA LEU A 130 2.02 -12.19 -4.18
C LEU A 130 2.50 -11.89 -2.76
N SER A 131 3.44 -10.95 -2.61
CA SER A 131 3.94 -10.59 -1.28
C SER A 131 2.85 -9.98 -0.40
N MET A 132 1.99 -9.12 -0.96
CA MET A 132 0.88 -8.51 -0.23
C MET A 132 -0.16 -9.55 0.21
N PHE A 133 -0.51 -10.50 -0.67
CA PHE A 133 -1.43 -11.59 -0.30
C PHE A 133 -0.83 -12.52 0.75
N ASN A 134 0.45 -12.88 0.62
CA ASN A 134 1.15 -13.68 1.63
C ASN A 134 1.15 -12.99 3.00
N GLU A 135 1.34 -11.67 3.05
CA GLU A 135 1.20 -10.89 4.29
C GLU A 135 -0.20 -10.99 4.89
N MET A 136 -1.26 -10.98 4.05
CA MET A 136 -2.63 -11.14 4.55
C MET A 136 -2.90 -12.55 5.08
N VAL A 137 -2.33 -13.58 4.45
CA VAL A 137 -2.43 -14.98 4.90
C VAL A 137 -1.68 -15.16 6.23
N GLU A 138 -0.44 -14.68 6.32
CA GLU A 138 0.37 -14.71 7.55
C GLU A 138 -0.31 -13.99 8.71
N ALA A 139 -1.06 -12.93 8.42
CA ALA A 139 -1.84 -12.20 9.41
C ALA A 139 -3.15 -12.88 9.82
N GLY A 140 -3.57 -13.95 9.13
CA GLY A 140 -4.83 -14.65 9.36
C GLY A 140 -6.07 -13.92 8.81
N ILE A 141 -5.87 -12.95 7.90
CA ILE A 141 -6.97 -12.19 7.28
C ILE A 141 -7.55 -12.96 6.10
N VAL A 142 -6.67 -13.55 5.28
CA VAL A 142 -7.05 -14.44 4.19
C VAL A 142 -6.85 -15.88 4.67
N PRO A 143 -7.85 -16.78 4.49
CA PRO A 143 -7.70 -18.18 4.86
C PRO A 143 -6.52 -18.84 4.13
N ASN A 144 -5.78 -19.70 4.83
CA ASN A 144 -4.81 -20.58 4.21
C ASN A 144 -5.48 -21.94 3.93
N GLU A 145 -5.88 -22.19 2.68
CA GLU A 145 -6.51 -23.46 2.30
C GLU A 145 -5.57 -24.66 2.47
N ASP A 146 -4.25 -24.45 2.36
CA ASP A 146 -3.23 -25.50 2.50
C ASP A 146 -2.93 -25.86 3.97
N ALA A 147 -3.41 -25.07 4.94
CA ALA A 147 -3.27 -25.37 6.37
C ALA A 147 -4.40 -26.26 6.93
N ALA A 148 -5.42 -26.56 6.10
CA ALA A 148 -6.58 -27.36 6.46
C ALA A 148 -6.53 -28.82 5.96
N ALA A 149 -5.43 -29.23 5.30
CA ALA A 149 -5.16 -30.59 4.83
C ALA A 149 -3.99 -31.23 5.59
#